data_AF-A0A9X2HBH6-F1
#
_entry.id   AF-A0A9X2HBH6-F1
#
_cell.length_a   1.000
_cell.length_b   1.000
_cell.length_c   1.000
_cell.angle_alpha   90.00
_cell.angle_beta   90.00
_cell.angle_gamma   90.00
#
_symmetry.space_group_name_H-M   'P 1'
#
loop_
_entity.id
_entity.type
_entity.pdbx_description
1 polymer ?
#
loop_
_entity_poly.entity_id
_entity_poly.type
_entity_poly.pdbx_seq_one_letter_code
_entity_poly.pdbx_strand_id
1 'polypeptide(L)'
;MKILSIAAMGTLLAALLPSASGAAPASLSKEAINAATFDDWQARQGADGTAAPFLIRLQVLLDRAHASPGVIDGFPGDNTQKAIRAYEMMRGLPVDGEPDADMWNVLVVDEGEAMTTYEITEDDVSGRYVDTIPDDYGERAKMDWLGYHDPAEMLAEKFHMDEELLKTLNPGADFATAGTTILVTKPGEVPTTKVARIVVDKSAGRLVAYDDKGEIVLADPATIGSDETPSPSGTVTVNAIAADPTYSYNPKKNFQQGDNDKVLTIPPGPNGPVGSMWIDLSKPTYGIHGTAKPDLIDKSQSHGCVRLTNWDAEALAQLVEPGQTVVEFKE
;
A
#
# COMPACT_ATOMS: atom_id res chain seq x y z
N MET A 1 -89.76 -4.95 -22.25
CA MET A 1 -89.38 -6.29 -22.74
C MET A 1 -88.00 -6.16 -23.40
N LYS A 2 -87.02 -7.02 -23.00
CA LYS A 2 -85.59 -7.11 -23.41
C LYS A 2 -84.66 -5.99 -22.85
N ILE A 3 -83.83 -6.26 -21.83
CA ILE A 3 -82.51 -6.94 -21.81
C ILE A 3 -81.44 -6.12 -22.56
N LEU A 4 -80.38 -5.64 -21.87
CA LEU A 4 -79.01 -6.18 -21.99
C LEU A 4 -78.03 -5.56 -20.98
N SER A 5 -77.22 -6.45 -20.41
CA SER A 5 -76.09 -6.25 -19.51
C SER A 5 -74.78 -6.18 -20.31
N ILE A 6 -73.82 -5.34 -19.90
CA ILE A 6 -72.41 -5.45 -20.29
C ILE A 6 -71.56 -5.19 -19.05
N ALA A 7 -70.92 -6.24 -18.53
CA ALA A 7 -69.84 -6.16 -17.54
C ALA A 7 -68.49 -6.23 -18.30
N ALA A 8 -67.60 -5.29 -18.02
CA ALA A 8 -66.25 -5.25 -18.58
C ALA A 8 -65.34 -6.25 -17.84
N MET A 9 -64.70 -7.13 -18.60
CA MET A 9 -63.77 -8.15 -18.10
C MET A 9 -62.34 -7.59 -18.19
N GLY A 10 -61.70 -7.35 -17.04
CA GLY A 10 -60.31 -6.92 -16.95
C GLY A 10 -59.34 -8.07 -17.24
N THR A 11 -58.32 -7.81 -18.04
CA THR A 11 -57.19 -8.72 -18.28
C THR A 11 -55.95 -8.08 -17.66
N LEU A 12 -55.47 -8.64 -16.54
CA LEU A 12 -54.21 -8.24 -15.91
C LEU A 12 -53.11 -9.15 -16.45
N LEU A 13 -52.19 -8.61 -17.25
CA LEU A 13 -51.02 -9.31 -17.75
C LEU A 13 -49.93 -9.25 -16.67
N ALA A 14 -49.66 -10.37 -15.98
CA ALA A 14 -48.56 -10.46 -15.04
C ALA A 14 -47.26 -10.74 -15.81
N ALA A 15 -46.39 -9.72 -15.92
CA ALA A 15 -45.03 -9.90 -16.42
C ALA A 15 -44.19 -10.60 -15.33
N LEU A 16 -43.75 -11.83 -15.60
CA LEU A 16 -42.71 -12.49 -14.82
C LEU A 16 -41.38 -11.82 -15.13
N LEU A 17 -40.86 -11.06 -14.16
CA LEU A 17 -39.46 -10.64 -14.17
C LEU A 17 -38.59 -11.83 -13.73
N PRO A 18 -37.45 -12.10 -14.40
CA PRO A 18 -36.52 -13.12 -13.94
C PRO A 18 -35.91 -12.68 -12.60
N SER A 19 -36.01 -13.55 -11.61
CA SER A 19 -35.35 -13.38 -10.31
C SER A 19 -33.84 -13.48 -10.53
N ALA A 20 -33.14 -12.34 -10.42
CA ALA A 20 -31.69 -12.34 -10.27
C ALA A 20 -31.37 -13.04 -8.94
N SER A 21 -30.79 -14.24 -9.02
CA SER A 21 -30.16 -14.87 -7.86
C SER A 21 -28.94 -14.02 -7.48
N GLY A 22 -29.11 -13.09 -6.54
CA GLY A 22 -27.99 -12.43 -5.91
C GLY A 22 -27.16 -13.49 -5.19
N ALA A 23 -25.98 -13.81 -5.72
CA ALA A 23 -24.97 -14.50 -4.94
C ALA A 23 -24.71 -13.64 -3.70
N ALA A 24 -24.74 -14.26 -2.52
CA ALA A 24 -24.34 -13.55 -1.30
C ALA A 24 -22.91 -13.01 -1.51
N PRO A 25 -22.59 -11.79 -1.05
CA PRO A 25 -21.22 -11.28 -1.13
C PRO A 25 -20.30 -12.31 -0.48
N ALA A 26 -19.23 -12.70 -1.20
CA ALA A 26 -18.29 -13.69 -0.71
C ALA A 26 -17.73 -13.20 0.64
N SER A 27 -17.92 -13.99 1.69
CA SER A 27 -17.40 -13.66 3.03
C SER A 27 -15.87 -13.60 2.98
N LEU A 28 -15.27 -12.53 3.48
CA LEU A 28 -13.81 -12.37 3.64
C LEU A 28 -13.30 -13.24 4.79
N SER A 29 -13.35 -14.57 4.62
CA SER A 29 -12.81 -15.55 5.54
C SER A 29 -11.38 -15.94 5.16
N LYS A 30 -10.60 -16.45 6.12
CA LYS A 30 -9.26 -17.00 5.87
C LYS A 30 -9.29 -18.02 4.73
N GLU A 31 -10.24 -18.95 4.76
CA GLU A 31 -10.37 -20.04 3.79
C GLU A 31 -10.75 -19.50 2.42
N ALA A 32 -11.71 -18.56 2.34
CA ALA A 32 -12.12 -17.97 1.06
C ALA A 32 -10.97 -17.19 0.39
N ILE A 33 -10.18 -16.44 1.17
CA ILE A 33 -9.04 -15.69 0.62
C ILE A 33 -7.94 -16.65 0.18
N ASN A 34 -7.52 -17.58 1.04
CA ASN A 34 -6.44 -18.53 0.73
C ASN A 34 -6.79 -19.47 -0.43
N ALA A 35 -8.07 -19.77 -0.65
CA ALA A 35 -8.52 -20.62 -1.76
C ALA A 35 -8.84 -19.84 -3.05
N ALA A 36 -8.95 -18.51 -2.99
CA ALA A 36 -9.41 -17.70 -4.13
C ALA A 36 -8.51 -17.87 -5.36
N THR A 37 -9.13 -18.02 -6.53
CA THR A 37 -8.47 -18.27 -7.81
C THR A 37 -8.79 -17.19 -8.84
N PHE A 38 -8.06 -17.19 -9.96
CA PHE A 38 -8.36 -16.31 -11.08
C PHE A 38 -9.76 -16.55 -11.68
N ASP A 39 -10.26 -17.79 -11.67
CA ASP A 39 -11.63 -18.10 -12.13
C ASP A 39 -12.69 -17.39 -11.25
N ASP A 40 -12.45 -17.29 -9.95
CA ASP A 40 -13.33 -16.55 -9.02
C ASP A 40 -13.35 -15.05 -9.35
N TRP A 41 -12.20 -14.49 -9.75
CA TRP A 41 -12.09 -13.10 -10.19
C TRP A 41 -12.84 -12.85 -11.50
N GLN A 42 -12.66 -13.72 -12.50
CA GLN A 42 -13.37 -13.61 -13.78
C GLN A 42 -14.89 -13.71 -13.60
N ALA A 43 -15.35 -14.58 -12.71
CA ALA A 43 -16.77 -14.78 -12.42
C ALA A 43 -17.44 -13.54 -11.79
N ARG A 44 -16.67 -12.67 -11.11
CA ARG A 44 -17.19 -11.48 -10.42
C ARG A 44 -17.67 -10.37 -11.37
N GLN A 45 -17.25 -10.40 -12.65
CA GLN A 45 -17.62 -9.40 -13.67
C GLN A 45 -17.35 -7.93 -13.30
N GLY A 46 -16.30 -7.68 -12.49
CA GLY A 46 -15.83 -6.34 -12.13
C GLY A 46 -15.91 -5.99 -10.65
N ALA A 47 -15.60 -4.74 -10.33
CA ALA A 47 -15.62 -4.22 -8.97
C ALA A 47 -17.06 -3.90 -8.54
N ASP A 48 -17.57 -4.59 -7.53
CA ASP A 48 -18.86 -4.27 -6.89
C ASP A 48 -18.70 -3.25 -5.74
N GLY A 49 -17.53 -2.61 -5.65
CA GLY A 49 -17.19 -1.67 -4.58
C GLY A 49 -16.85 -2.32 -3.25
N THR A 50 -16.66 -3.64 -3.19
CA THR A 50 -16.21 -4.36 -1.99
C THR A 50 -14.86 -5.03 -2.24
N ALA A 51 -14.10 -5.23 -1.16
CA ALA A 51 -12.84 -5.97 -1.23
C ALA A 51 -13.09 -7.41 -1.74
N ALA A 52 -12.17 -7.93 -2.54
CA ALA A 52 -12.28 -9.25 -3.15
C ALA A 52 -11.29 -10.23 -2.52
N PRO A 53 -11.74 -11.44 -2.12
CA PRO A 53 -10.82 -12.48 -1.63
C PRO A 53 -9.63 -12.74 -2.58
N PHE A 54 -9.91 -12.80 -3.89
CA PHE A 54 -8.88 -12.94 -4.91
C PHE A 54 -7.87 -11.78 -4.89
N LEU A 55 -8.34 -10.52 -4.80
CA LEU A 55 -7.46 -9.36 -4.83
C LEU A 55 -6.59 -9.27 -3.57
N ILE A 56 -7.13 -9.61 -2.39
CA ILE A 56 -6.32 -9.71 -1.17
C ILE A 56 -5.22 -10.75 -1.37
N ARG A 57 -5.56 -11.95 -1.85
CA ARG A 57 -4.57 -13.01 -2.11
C ARG A 57 -3.54 -12.57 -3.15
N LEU A 58 -3.99 -11.99 -4.26
CA LEU A 58 -3.13 -11.48 -5.33
C LEU A 58 -2.13 -10.45 -4.79
N GLN A 59 -2.59 -9.46 -4.05
CA GLN A 59 -1.77 -8.40 -3.47
C GLN A 59 -0.72 -8.97 -2.49
N VAL A 60 -1.09 -9.93 -1.63
CA VAL A 60 -0.13 -10.63 -0.75
C VAL A 60 0.92 -11.38 -1.56
N LEU A 61 0.53 -12.11 -2.59
CA LEU A 61 1.49 -12.88 -3.41
C LEU A 61 2.43 -11.96 -4.21
N LEU A 62 1.94 -10.81 -4.67
CA LEU A 62 2.75 -9.79 -5.34
C LEU A 62 3.77 -9.16 -4.37
N ASP A 63 3.34 -8.80 -3.16
CA ASP A 63 4.23 -8.35 -2.07
C ASP A 63 5.35 -9.37 -1.80
N ARG A 64 5.00 -10.66 -1.68
CA ARG A 64 5.97 -11.75 -1.51
C ARG A 64 6.94 -11.92 -2.68
N ALA A 65 6.49 -11.57 -3.88
CA ALA A 65 7.32 -11.59 -5.06
C ALA A 65 8.20 -10.34 -5.20
N HIS A 66 8.21 -9.45 -4.21
CA HIS A 66 8.90 -8.16 -4.18
C HIS A 66 8.38 -7.16 -5.23
N ALA A 67 7.15 -7.37 -5.70
CA ALA A 67 6.40 -6.43 -6.51
C ALA A 67 5.30 -5.83 -5.63
N SER A 68 5.66 -4.86 -4.79
CA SER A 68 4.78 -4.32 -3.77
C SER A 68 3.52 -3.71 -4.40
N PRO A 69 2.30 -4.04 -3.92
CA PRO A 69 1.09 -3.31 -4.25
C PRO A 69 0.96 -2.00 -3.46
N GLY A 70 1.95 -1.66 -2.62
CA GLY A 70 1.79 -0.73 -1.52
C GLY A 70 0.92 -1.39 -0.46
N VAL A 71 -0.16 -0.71 -0.06
CA VAL A 71 -1.11 -1.24 0.93
C VAL A 71 -1.92 -2.41 0.35
N ILE A 72 -2.04 -3.50 1.12
CA ILE A 72 -2.98 -4.59 0.83
C ILE A 72 -4.37 -4.18 1.34
N ASP A 73 -5.29 -3.91 0.41
CA ASP A 73 -6.64 -3.40 0.71
C ASP A 73 -7.76 -4.28 0.12
N GLY A 74 -7.41 -5.23 -0.75
CA GLY A 74 -8.36 -6.11 -1.43
C GLY A 74 -9.18 -5.44 -2.53
N PHE A 75 -8.87 -4.20 -2.91
CA PHE A 75 -9.57 -3.45 -3.95
C PHE A 75 -8.77 -3.44 -5.25
N PRO A 76 -9.44 -3.33 -6.42
CA PRO A 76 -8.72 -3.07 -7.65
C PRO A 76 -8.22 -1.63 -7.64
N GLY A 77 -7.02 -1.40 -8.16
CA GLY A 77 -6.45 -0.06 -8.23
C GLY A 77 -5.14 0.00 -8.98
N ASP A 78 -4.71 1.22 -9.28
CA ASP A 78 -3.54 1.48 -10.11
C ASP A 78 -2.25 0.93 -9.49
N ASN A 79 -2.13 0.89 -8.15
CA ASN A 79 -0.95 0.31 -7.50
C ASN A 79 -0.90 -1.22 -7.64
N THR A 80 -2.06 -1.90 -7.57
CA THR A 80 -2.13 -3.33 -7.89
C THR A 80 -1.73 -3.57 -9.35
N GLN A 81 -2.19 -2.74 -10.30
CA GLN A 81 -1.76 -2.84 -11.70
C GLN A 81 -0.25 -2.62 -11.87
N LYS A 82 0.35 -1.65 -11.14
CA LYS A 82 1.81 -1.43 -11.16
C LYS A 82 2.57 -2.65 -10.65
N ALA A 83 2.11 -3.25 -9.57
CA ALA A 83 2.67 -4.48 -9.00
C ALA A 83 2.59 -5.64 -10.00
N ILE A 84 1.44 -5.81 -10.66
CA ILE A 84 1.28 -6.83 -11.73
C ILE A 84 2.30 -6.58 -12.85
N ARG A 85 2.41 -5.33 -13.35
CA ARG A 85 3.42 -4.98 -14.38
C ARG A 85 4.84 -5.30 -13.95
N ALA A 86 5.18 -5.02 -12.69
CA ALA A 86 6.50 -5.33 -12.16
C ALA A 86 6.74 -6.84 -12.14
N TYR A 87 5.76 -7.61 -11.65
CA TYR A 87 5.84 -9.06 -11.61
C TYR A 87 5.95 -9.68 -13.02
N GLU A 88 5.16 -9.19 -13.98
CA GLU A 88 5.25 -9.61 -15.39
C GLU A 88 6.65 -9.37 -15.96
N MET A 89 7.22 -8.18 -15.72
CA MET A 89 8.60 -7.87 -16.11
C MET A 89 9.61 -8.80 -15.45
N MET A 90 9.47 -9.10 -14.15
CA MET A 90 10.33 -10.02 -13.40
C MET A 90 10.26 -11.46 -13.92
N ARG A 91 9.16 -11.86 -14.56
CA ARG A 91 8.93 -13.23 -15.05
C ARG A 91 9.02 -13.37 -16.57
N GLY A 92 9.23 -12.26 -17.30
CA GLY A 92 9.28 -12.26 -18.76
C GLY A 92 7.91 -12.55 -19.41
N LEU A 93 6.83 -12.17 -18.74
CA LEU A 93 5.46 -12.30 -19.23
C LEU A 93 5.05 -11.08 -20.09
N PRO A 94 3.96 -11.16 -20.87
CA PRO A 94 3.34 -9.96 -21.45
C PRO A 94 3.08 -8.92 -20.36
N VAL A 95 3.48 -7.67 -20.61
CA VAL A 95 3.37 -6.60 -19.60
C VAL A 95 2.10 -5.78 -19.86
N ASP A 96 0.95 -6.26 -19.40
CA ASP A 96 -0.35 -5.60 -19.57
C ASP A 96 -0.99 -5.15 -18.25
N GLY A 97 -0.43 -5.56 -17.11
CA GLY A 97 -0.79 -5.07 -15.79
C GLY A 97 -2.15 -5.51 -15.30
N GLU A 98 -2.76 -6.47 -15.98
CA GLU A 98 -4.04 -7.05 -15.63
C GLU A 98 -3.82 -8.46 -15.08
N PRO A 99 -4.62 -8.91 -14.10
CA PRO A 99 -4.58 -10.30 -13.71
C PRO A 99 -5.01 -11.17 -14.89
N ASP A 100 -4.20 -12.14 -15.27
CA ASP A 100 -4.54 -13.17 -16.24
C ASP A 100 -4.17 -14.59 -15.76
N ALA A 101 -4.57 -15.60 -16.52
CA ALA A 101 -4.35 -16.99 -16.16
C ALA A 101 -2.86 -17.38 -16.19
N ASP A 102 -2.07 -16.83 -17.13
CA ASP A 102 -0.66 -17.19 -17.30
C ASP A 102 0.16 -16.60 -16.16
N MET A 103 -0.06 -15.32 -15.84
CA MET A 103 0.50 -14.64 -14.67
C MET A 103 0.12 -15.36 -13.38
N TRP A 104 -1.17 -15.65 -13.19
CA TRP A 104 -1.65 -16.31 -11.97
C TRP A 104 -0.98 -17.67 -11.75
N ASN A 105 -0.84 -18.49 -12.81
CA ASN A 105 -0.21 -19.80 -12.73
C ASN A 105 1.27 -19.74 -12.33
N VAL A 106 1.99 -18.66 -12.69
CA VAL A 106 3.39 -18.46 -12.28
C VAL A 106 3.45 -17.90 -10.85
N LEU A 107 2.51 -17.03 -10.47
CA LEU A 107 2.46 -16.40 -9.15
C LEU A 107 2.12 -17.38 -8.03
N VAL A 108 1.16 -18.28 -8.25
CA VAL A 108 0.69 -19.25 -7.24
C VAL A 108 1.60 -20.45 -7.02
N VAL A 109 2.79 -20.46 -7.64
CA VAL A 109 3.86 -21.40 -7.25
C VAL A 109 4.28 -21.19 -5.79
N ASP A 110 4.07 -19.99 -5.24
CA ASP A 110 4.00 -19.81 -3.80
C ASP A 110 2.69 -20.42 -3.25
N GLU A 111 2.82 -21.62 -2.69
CA GLU A 111 1.72 -22.37 -2.07
C GLU A 111 1.44 -21.94 -0.61
N GLY A 112 2.17 -20.96 -0.07
CA GLY A 112 2.00 -20.50 1.30
C GLY A 112 0.67 -19.75 1.52
N GLU A 113 0.01 -19.99 2.65
CA GLU A 113 -1.21 -19.25 3.02
C GLU A 113 -0.99 -17.73 2.96
N ALA A 114 -1.81 -17.01 2.18
CA ALA A 114 -1.76 -15.55 2.07
C ALA A 114 -2.29 -14.85 3.33
N MET A 115 -3.24 -15.48 4.02
CA MET A 115 -3.81 -15.03 5.28
C MET A 115 -3.48 -16.02 6.39
N THR A 116 -3.15 -15.50 7.57
CA THR A 116 -2.86 -16.30 8.78
C THR A 116 -3.53 -15.70 10.00
N THR A 117 -3.70 -16.51 11.04
CA THR A 117 -4.06 -15.99 12.36
C THR A 117 -2.80 -15.50 13.08
N TYR A 118 -2.93 -14.41 13.82
CA TYR A 118 -1.91 -13.83 14.68
C TYR A 118 -2.51 -13.57 16.07
N GLU A 119 -1.77 -13.92 17.12
CA GLU A 119 -2.13 -13.59 18.50
C GLU A 119 -1.43 -12.28 18.88
N ILE A 120 -2.21 -11.25 19.21
CA ILE A 120 -1.66 -9.95 19.62
C ILE A 120 -0.80 -10.15 20.86
N THR A 121 0.44 -9.67 20.80
CA THR A 121 1.41 -9.85 21.88
C THR A 121 1.37 -8.71 22.89
N GLU A 122 2.02 -8.91 24.05
CA GLU A 122 2.22 -7.84 25.03
C GLU A 122 3.06 -6.68 24.46
N ASP A 123 4.03 -6.97 23.58
CA ASP A 123 4.84 -5.93 22.93
C ASP A 123 4.00 -5.10 21.95
N ASP A 124 3.05 -5.74 21.25
CA ASP A 124 2.13 -5.04 20.36
C ASP A 124 1.24 -4.07 21.16
N VAL A 125 0.75 -4.42 22.36
CA VAL A 125 -0.14 -3.50 23.12
C VAL A 125 0.60 -2.49 23.98
N SER A 126 1.83 -2.80 24.40
CA SER A 126 2.65 -1.92 25.25
C SER A 126 3.50 -0.91 24.46
N GLY A 127 3.35 -0.90 23.14
CA GLY A 127 3.99 0.04 22.23
C GLY A 127 3.78 1.52 22.62
N ARG A 128 4.66 2.38 22.11
CA ARG A 128 4.60 3.82 22.35
C ARG A 128 3.58 4.49 21.41
N TYR A 129 2.32 4.46 21.81
CA TYR A 129 1.20 5.06 21.09
C TYR A 129 1.03 6.55 21.39
N VAL A 130 0.47 7.28 20.42
CA VAL A 130 0.27 8.73 20.46
C VAL A 130 -1.16 9.09 20.06
N ASP A 131 -1.98 9.48 21.03
CA ASP A 131 -3.41 9.78 20.82
C ASP A 131 -3.67 10.77 19.68
N THR A 132 -2.85 11.81 19.53
CA THR A 132 -3.03 12.82 18.49
C THR A 132 -1.69 13.43 18.10
N ILE A 133 -1.48 13.55 16.78
CA ILE A 133 -0.36 14.29 16.20
C ILE A 133 -0.94 15.58 15.57
N PRO A 134 -0.63 16.77 16.10
CA PRO A 134 -1.12 18.03 15.56
C PRO A 134 -0.67 18.24 14.12
N ASP A 135 -1.44 18.93 13.28
CA ASP A 135 -0.99 19.29 11.92
C ASP A 135 0.14 20.33 11.92
N ASP A 136 0.15 21.24 12.89
CA ASP A 136 1.14 22.31 13.03
C ASP A 136 2.55 21.78 13.33
N TYR A 137 3.53 22.19 12.52
CA TYR A 137 4.91 21.72 12.66
C TYR A 137 5.58 22.25 13.92
N GLY A 138 5.23 23.46 14.35
CA GLY A 138 5.69 24.05 15.61
C GLY A 138 5.23 23.25 16.82
N GLU A 139 4.00 22.74 16.81
CA GLU A 139 3.49 21.84 17.85
C GLU A 139 4.11 20.43 17.77
N ARG A 140 4.26 19.86 16.56
CA ARG A 140 4.96 18.56 16.38
C ARG A 140 6.39 18.61 16.93
N ALA A 141 7.10 19.72 16.73
CA ALA A 141 8.48 19.89 17.21
C ALA A 141 8.61 19.91 18.75
N LYS A 142 7.50 20.04 19.49
CA LYS A 142 7.48 19.96 20.96
C LYS A 142 7.17 18.56 21.48
N MET A 143 6.74 17.65 20.60
CA MET A 143 6.47 16.26 20.97
C MET A 143 7.78 15.50 21.16
N ASP A 144 7.72 14.38 21.86
CA ASP A 144 8.88 13.51 22.06
C ASP A 144 9.00 12.43 20.96
N TRP A 145 7.90 12.12 20.25
CA TRP A 145 7.80 11.07 19.24
C TRP A 145 6.50 11.18 18.45
N LEU A 146 6.53 10.82 17.17
CA LEU A 146 5.38 10.79 16.25
C LEU A 146 5.01 9.34 15.91
N GLY A 147 4.58 8.60 16.93
CA GLY A 147 4.26 7.18 16.83
C GLY A 147 2.89 6.90 16.21
N TYR A 148 2.59 5.60 16.10
CA TYR A 148 1.25 5.11 15.82
C TYR A 148 0.23 5.64 16.83
N HIS A 149 -1.01 5.81 16.39
CA HIS A 149 -2.14 6.22 17.20
C HIS A 149 -2.59 5.10 18.14
N ASP A 150 -2.65 3.88 17.63
CA ASP A 150 -3.09 2.72 18.39
C ASP A 150 -2.50 1.40 17.84
N PRO A 151 -2.72 0.26 18.54
CA PRO A 151 -2.26 -1.03 18.05
C PRO A 151 -2.85 -1.46 16.70
N ALA A 152 -4.04 -0.99 16.31
CA ALA A 152 -4.64 -1.41 15.04
C ALA A 152 -3.86 -0.81 13.85
N GLU A 153 -3.52 0.47 13.91
CA GLU A 153 -2.65 1.13 12.91
C GLU A 153 -1.28 0.44 12.84
N MET A 154 -0.65 0.20 13.99
CA MET A 154 0.66 -0.47 14.06
C MET A 154 0.61 -1.89 13.45
N LEU A 155 -0.40 -2.69 13.81
CA LEU A 155 -0.58 -4.03 13.29
C LEU A 155 -0.88 -4.03 11.79
N ALA A 156 -1.65 -3.04 11.30
CA ALA A 156 -1.90 -2.88 9.87
C ALA A 156 -0.58 -2.67 9.11
N GLU A 157 0.27 -1.73 9.55
CA GLU A 157 1.59 -1.51 8.96
C GLU A 157 2.50 -2.75 9.07
N LYS A 158 2.54 -3.40 10.24
CA LYS A 158 3.34 -4.62 10.49
C LYS A 158 3.03 -5.75 9.49
N PHE A 159 1.78 -5.84 9.03
CA PHE A 159 1.32 -6.84 8.08
C PHE A 159 1.07 -6.26 6.67
N HIS A 160 1.54 -5.04 6.39
CA HIS A 160 1.41 -4.37 5.08
C HIS A 160 -0.06 -4.21 4.62
N MET A 161 -0.98 -4.05 5.56
CA MET A 161 -2.42 -3.99 5.32
C MET A 161 -2.96 -2.57 5.43
N ASP A 162 -4.08 -2.35 4.77
CA ASP A 162 -4.95 -1.23 5.09
C ASP A 162 -5.60 -1.46 6.47
N GLU A 163 -5.68 -0.41 7.29
CA GLU A 163 -6.25 -0.51 8.63
C GLU A 163 -7.76 -0.84 8.59
N GLU A 164 -8.50 -0.32 7.61
CA GLU A 164 -9.91 -0.64 7.45
C GLU A 164 -10.11 -2.07 6.94
N LEU A 165 -9.22 -2.59 6.08
CA LEU A 165 -9.20 -4.02 5.74
C LEU A 165 -8.95 -4.88 6.98
N LEU A 166 -7.96 -4.52 7.81
CA LEU A 166 -7.66 -5.24 9.06
C LEU A 166 -8.89 -5.30 9.97
N LYS A 167 -9.58 -4.17 10.18
CA LYS A 167 -10.82 -4.10 10.96
C LYS A 167 -11.95 -4.91 10.33
N THR A 168 -12.08 -4.87 9.00
CA THR A 168 -13.13 -5.60 8.25
C THR A 168 -12.96 -7.12 8.40
N LEU A 169 -11.72 -7.62 8.39
CA LEU A 169 -11.40 -9.04 8.58
C LEU A 169 -11.61 -9.51 10.03
N ASN A 170 -11.64 -8.58 10.98
CA ASN A 170 -11.67 -8.86 12.41
C ASN A 170 -12.85 -8.14 13.11
N PRO A 171 -14.11 -8.42 12.70
CA PRO A 171 -15.26 -7.69 13.23
C PRO A 171 -15.39 -7.90 14.74
N GLY A 172 -15.28 -6.81 15.49
CA GLY A 172 -15.42 -6.80 16.95
C GLY A 172 -14.19 -7.25 17.73
N ALA A 173 -13.04 -7.44 17.06
CA ALA A 173 -11.78 -7.68 17.77
C ALA A 173 -11.35 -6.44 18.57
N ASP A 174 -10.80 -6.68 19.75
CA ASP A 174 -10.13 -5.66 20.54
C ASP A 174 -8.62 -5.73 20.30
N PHE A 175 -8.13 -4.83 19.45
CA PHE A 175 -6.72 -4.76 19.07
C PHE A 175 -5.80 -4.30 20.23
N ALA A 176 -6.37 -3.72 21.30
CA ALA A 176 -5.61 -3.27 22.45
C ALA A 176 -5.46 -4.34 23.56
N THR A 177 -5.96 -5.55 23.33
CA THR A 177 -5.88 -6.67 24.29
C THR A 177 -4.93 -7.75 23.77
N ALA A 178 -3.83 -7.98 24.50
CA ALA A 178 -2.93 -9.10 24.24
C ALA A 178 -3.66 -10.45 24.40
N GLY A 179 -3.31 -11.43 23.57
CA GLY A 179 -4.01 -12.71 23.46
C GLY A 179 -5.23 -12.69 22.51
N THR A 180 -5.68 -11.52 22.06
CA THR A 180 -6.70 -11.45 21.00
C THR A 180 -6.13 -12.08 19.72
N THR A 181 -6.83 -13.08 19.18
CA THR A 181 -6.47 -13.67 17.88
C THR A 181 -7.15 -12.90 16.75
N ILE A 182 -6.36 -12.44 15.79
CA ILE A 182 -6.80 -11.70 14.61
C ILE A 182 -6.36 -12.41 13.32
N LEU A 183 -7.13 -12.23 12.25
CA LEU A 183 -6.79 -12.60 10.88
C LEU A 183 -6.00 -11.46 10.23
N VAL A 184 -4.80 -11.78 9.76
CA VAL A 184 -3.88 -10.83 9.10
C VAL A 184 -3.36 -11.43 7.80
N THR A 185 -2.86 -10.59 6.91
CA THR A 185 -2.05 -11.03 5.77
C THR A 185 -0.73 -11.61 6.26
N LYS A 186 -0.05 -12.35 5.38
CA LYS A 186 1.29 -12.85 5.61
C LYS A 186 2.22 -12.36 4.50
N PRO A 187 2.78 -11.14 4.63
CA PRO A 187 3.72 -10.56 3.66
C PRO A 187 4.97 -11.40 3.41
N GLY A 188 5.76 -10.99 2.42
CA GLY A 188 7.06 -11.59 2.12
C GLY A 188 8.16 -11.19 3.08
N GLU A 189 9.21 -12.00 3.09
CA GLU A 189 10.49 -11.57 3.64
C GLU A 189 11.12 -10.53 2.72
N VAL A 190 11.89 -9.61 3.29
CA VAL A 190 12.69 -8.65 2.50
C VAL A 190 13.72 -9.41 1.65
N PRO A 191 13.92 -9.06 0.37
CA PRO A 191 14.96 -9.69 -0.43
C PRO A 191 16.35 -9.44 0.18
N THR A 192 17.34 -10.24 -0.20
CA THR A 192 18.72 -10.10 0.34
C THR A 192 19.72 -9.59 -0.69
N THR A 193 19.33 -9.55 -1.96
CA THR A 193 20.16 -9.08 -3.07
C THR A 193 20.38 -7.57 -2.97
N LYS A 194 21.64 -7.14 -3.05
CA LYS A 194 21.98 -5.71 -3.03
C LYS A 194 21.56 -5.01 -4.32
N VAL A 195 21.15 -3.76 -4.17
CA VAL A 195 20.66 -2.91 -5.26
C VAL A 195 21.79 -2.04 -5.77
N ALA A 196 22.14 -2.22 -7.05
CA ALA A 196 23.13 -1.38 -7.72
C ALA A 196 22.49 -0.10 -8.27
N ARG A 197 21.25 -0.18 -8.75
CA ARG A 197 20.58 0.91 -9.45
C ARG A 197 19.09 0.97 -9.15
N ILE A 198 18.57 2.15 -8.91
CA ILE A 198 17.15 2.44 -8.71
C ILE A 198 16.67 3.33 -9.85
N VAL A 199 15.52 3.01 -10.42
CA VAL A 199 14.81 3.88 -11.37
C VAL A 199 13.55 4.39 -10.69
N VAL A 200 13.45 5.71 -10.57
CA VAL A 200 12.24 6.41 -10.13
C VAL A 200 11.53 6.93 -11.38
N ASP A 201 10.42 6.30 -11.75
CA ASP A 201 9.62 6.66 -12.93
C ASP A 201 8.46 7.56 -12.50
N LYS A 202 8.60 8.86 -12.76
CA LYS A 202 7.63 9.88 -12.35
C LYS A 202 6.30 9.70 -13.05
N SER A 203 6.32 9.45 -14.36
CA SER A 203 5.10 9.24 -15.16
C SER A 203 4.29 8.03 -14.71
N ALA A 204 4.97 7.01 -14.19
CA ALA A 204 4.37 5.76 -13.77
C ALA A 204 4.13 5.65 -12.25
N GLY A 205 4.49 6.67 -11.46
CA GLY A 205 4.26 6.67 -10.00
C GLY A 205 4.90 5.47 -9.30
N ARG A 206 6.14 5.12 -9.67
CA ARG A 206 6.82 3.91 -9.14
C ARG A 206 8.34 4.03 -9.03
N LEU A 207 8.89 3.18 -8.17
CA LEU A 207 10.31 2.92 -8.01
C LEU A 207 10.60 1.47 -8.40
N VAL A 208 11.66 1.23 -9.17
CA VAL A 208 12.13 -0.13 -9.51
C VAL A 208 13.61 -0.23 -9.18
N ALA A 209 13.97 -1.20 -8.34
CA ALA A 209 15.33 -1.44 -7.90
C ALA A 209 15.94 -2.64 -8.63
N TYR A 210 17.17 -2.50 -9.10
CA TYR A 210 17.89 -3.49 -9.91
C TYR A 210 19.21 -3.87 -9.24
N ASP A 211 19.59 -5.14 -9.39
CA ASP A 211 20.92 -5.63 -9.01
C ASP A 211 22.00 -5.22 -10.04
N ASP A 212 23.22 -5.71 -9.84
CA ASP A 212 24.37 -5.43 -10.72
C ASP A 212 24.29 -6.13 -12.08
N LYS A 213 23.37 -7.09 -12.25
CA LYS A 213 23.09 -7.80 -13.52
C LYS A 213 21.93 -7.17 -14.29
N GLY A 214 21.22 -6.22 -13.67
CA GLY A 214 20.04 -5.59 -14.24
C GLY A 214 18.75 -6.40 -14.05
N GLU A 215 18.75 -7.37 -13.13
CA GLU A 215 17.53 -8.06 -12.70
C GLU A 215 16.79 -7.21 -11.66
N ILE A 216 15.46 -7.21 -11.71
CA ILE A 216 14.64 -6.47 -10.74
C ILE A 216 14.71 -7.20 -9.39
N VAL A 217 15.14 -6.48 -8.36
CA VAL A 217 15.20 -6.95 -6.97
C VAL A 217 13.88 -6.68 -6.25
N LEU A 218 13.36 -5.46 -6.39
CA LEU A 218 12.04 -5.06 -5.92
C LEU A 218 11.45 -3.95 -6.78
N ALA A 219 10.14 -3.75 -6.69
CA ALA A 219 9.43 -2.67 -7.33
C ALA A 219 8.25 -2.22 -6.48
N ASP A 220 8.17 -0.91 -6.23
CA ASP A 220 7.20 -0.32 -5.30
C ASP A 220 6.44 0.83 -5.98
N PRO A 221 5.13 1.01 -5.70
CA PRO A 221 4.46 2.25 -6.02
C PRO A 221 5.07 3.38 -5.19
N ALA A 222 5.09 4.59 -5.74
CA ALA A 222 5.72 5.72 -5.08
C ALA A 222 4.94 7.01 -5.36
N THR A 223 4.71 7.81 -4.32
CA THR A 223 4.32 9.21 -4.52
C THR A 223 5.57 10.02 -4.83
N ILE A 224 5.63 10.59 -6.02
CA ILE A 224 6.78 11.37 -6.51
C ILE A 224 6.37 12.83 -6.67
N GLY A 225 7.33 13.75 -6.55
CA GLY A 225 7.07 15.19 -6.59
C GLY A 225 6.46 15.63 -7.92
N SER A 226 5.53 16.58 -7.86
CA SER A 226 4.83 17.09 -9.03
C SER A 226 5.60 18.19 -9.77
N ASP A 227 5.09 18.65 -10.91
CA ASP A 227 5.68 19.78 -11.65
C ASP A 227 5.79 21.06 -10.81
N GLU A 228 4.91 21.25 -9.83
CA GLU A 228 4.94 22.41 -8.91
C GLU A 228 6.03 22.28 -7.83
N THR A 229 6.41 21.04 -7.49
CA THR A 229 7.47 20.72 -6.52
C THR A 229 8.33 19.57 -7.05
N PRO A 230 9.13 19.80 -8.10
CA PRO A 230 9.70 18.70 -8.87
C PRO A 230 10.74 17.93 -8.07
N SER A 231 10.63 16.61 -8.15
CA SER A 231 11.72 15.70 -7.80
C SER A 231 12.96 16.01 -8.66
N PRO A 232 14.16 15.57 -8.23
CA PRO A 232 15.37 15.72 -9.03
C PRO A 232 15.20 15.18 -10.46
N SER A 233 16.03 15.66 -11.37
CA SER A 233 16.18 15.08 -12.71
C SER A 233 17.59 14.52 -12.86
N GLY A 234 17.72 13.52 -13.71
CA GLY A 234 19.00 12.85 -13.96
C GLY A 234 19.38 11.84 -12.88
N THR A 235 20.68 11.60 -12.76
CA THR A 235 21.24 10.52 -11.94
C THR A 235 21.88 11.08 -10.68
N VAL A 236 21.50 10.53 -9.53
CA VAL A 236 22.06 10.83 -8.21
C VAL A 236 22.53 9.53 -7.54
N THR A 237 23.06 9.61 -6.33
CA THR A 237 23.54 8.45 -5.57
C THR A 237 22.92 8.46 -4.18
N VAL A 238 22.74 7.28 -3.59
CA VAL A 238 22.42 7.16 -2.16
C VAL A 238 23.62 7.66 -1.37
N ASN A 239 23.38 8.52 -0.39
CA ASN A 239 24.41 9.15 0.44
C ASN A 239 24.49 8.54 1.85
N ALA A 240 23.33 8.28 2.43
CA ALA A 240 23.18 7.85 3.81
C ALA A 240 21.82 7.20 4.01
N ILE A 241 21.69 6.44 5.09
CA ILE A 241 20.44 5.82 5.53
C ILE A 241 20.24 6.22 6.99
N ALA A 242 19.01 6.57 7.36
CA ALA A 242 18.63 6.87 8.73
C ALA A 242 17.29 6.20 9.06
N ALA A 243 17.33 5.21 9.96
CA ALA A 243 16.15 4.66 10.61
C ALA A 243 15.66 5.64 11.70
N ASP A 244 14.35 5.74 11.87
CA ASP A 244 13.68 6.68 12.77
C ASP A 244 14.28 8.09 12.72
N PRO A 245 14.29 8.74 11.54
CA PRO A 245 14.95 10.01 11.34
C PRO A 245 14.17 11.15 11.99
N THR A 246 14.88 12.09 12.62
CA THR A 246 14.32 13.43 12.86
C THR A 246 14.10 14.16 11.54
N TYR A 247 13.12 15.06 11.48
CA TYR A 247 12.88 15.89 10.30
C TYR A 247 13.30 17.35 10.54
N SER A 248 14.28 17.82 9.78
CA SER A 248 14.69 19.23 9.80
C SER A 248 13.80 20.05 8.87
N TYR A 249 12.89 20.82 9.45
CA TYR A 249 12.02 21.74 8.73
C TYR A 249 12.66 23.12 8.64
N ASN A 250 12.77 23.65 7.43
CA ASN A 250 13.20 25.02 7.19
C ASN A 250 12.22 25.72 6.23
N PRO A 251 11.42 26.70 6.70
CA PRO A 251 10.40 27.33 5.87
C PRO A 251 10.95 28.10 4.67
N LYS A 252 12.24 28.47 4.70
CA LYS A 252 12.92 29.15 3.60
C LYS A 252 13.48 28.20 2.54
N LYS A 253 13.52 26.89 2.82
CA LYS A 253 14.09 25.87 1.92
C LYS A 253 13.08 24.83 1.48
N ASN A 254 12.21 24.38 2.39
CA ASN A 254 11.20 23.37 2.12
C ASN A 254 9.93 24.04 1.56
N PHE A 255 9.11 24.59 2.46
CA PHE A 255 7.88 25.32 2.20
C PHE A 255 7.44 25.97 3.53
N GLN A 256 6.60 27.00 3.48
CA GLN A 256 6.03 27.59 4.69
C GLN A 256 4.71 26.89 5.05
N GLN A 257 4.74 26.09 6.11
CA GLN A 257 3.58 25.45 6.72
C GLN A 257 2.91 26.42 7.70
N GLY A 258 1.67 26.82 7.42
CA GLY A 258 0.93 27.78 8.24
C GLY A 258 1.75 29.06 8.51
N ASP A 259 1.81 29.46 9.78
CA ASP A 259 2.58 30.62 10.24
C ASP A 259 4.01 30.26 10.70
N ASN A 260 4.49 29.03 10.46
CA ASN A 260 5.81 28.59 10.91
C ASN A 260 6.93 29.25 10.09
N ASP A 261 7.61 30.24 10.69
CA ASP A 261 8.73 31.00 10.10
C ASP A 261 10.12 30.60 10.66
N LYS A 262 10.16 29.63 11.58
CA LYS A 262 11.38 29.15 12.25
C LYS A 262 11.87 27.83 11.67
N VAL A 263 13.18 27.62 11.79
CA VAL A 263 13.77 26.29 11.60
C VAL A 263 13.39 25.43 12.79
N LEU A 264 12.85 24.24 12.53
CA LEU A 264 12.40 23.30 13.53
C LEU A 264 13.10 21.94 13.33
N THR A 265 13.32 21.24 14.43
CA THR A 265 13.65 19.81 14.41
C THR A 265 12.43 19.07 14.93
N ILE A 266 11.78 18.33 14.05
CA ILE A 266 10.62 17.52 14.39
C ILE A 266 11.12 16.14 14.85
N PRO A 267 10.62 15.61 15.98
CA PRO A 267 11.01 14.30 16.50
C PRO A 267 10.69 13.18 15.49
N PRO A 268 11.35 12.02 15.64
CA PRO A 268 11.13 10.88 14.76
C PRO A 268 9.80 10.17 15.03
N GLY A 269 9.44 9.26 14.12
CA GLY A 269 8.35 8.31 14.27
C GLY A 269 7.70 7.89 12.94
N PRO A 270 7.03 6.74 12.89
CA PRO A 270 6.37 6.22 11.69
C PRO A 270 5.30 7.19 11.14
N ASN A 271 4.68 7.97 12.02
CA ASN A 271 3.73 9.02 11.66
C ASN A 271 4.38 10.42 11.50
N GLY A 272 5.71 10.44 11.41
CA GLY A 272 6.49 11.64 11.12
C GLY A 272 6.41 12.07 9.65
N PRO A 273 6.89 13.28 9.32
CA PRO A 273 6.85 13.82 7.95
C PRO A 273 7.55 12.96 6.89
N VAL A 274 8.52 12.14 7.32
CA VAL A 274 9.33 11.25 6.45
C VAL A 274 9.20 9.77 6.84
N GLY A 275 8.23 9.42 7.68
CA GLY A 275 8.01 8.05 8.14
C GLY A 275 9.14 7.50 9.01
N SER A 276 9.21 6.17 9.09
CA SER A 276 10.20 5.42 9.88
C SER A 276 11.58 5.33 9.22
N MET A 277 11.70 5.69 7.94
CA MET A 277 12.94 5.49 7.18
C MET A 277 13.25 6.64 6.24
N TRP A 278 14.52 7.06 6.22
CA TRP A 278 15.06 8.03 5.28
C TRP A 278 16.30 7.49 4.57
N ILE A 279 16.28 7.52 3.24
CA ILE A 279 17.40 7.22 2.35
C ILE A 279 17.80 8.54 1.68
N ASP A 280 18.92 9.11 2.13
CA ASP A 280 19.43 10.39 1.65
C ASP A 280 20.00 10.26 0.23
N LEU A 281 19.73 11.25 -0.62
CA LEU A 281 20.27 11.31 -1.98
C LEU A 281 21.31 12.43 -2.11
N SER A 282 22.23 12.29 -3.07
CA SER A 282 23.30 13.27 -3.31
C SER A 282 22.86 14.66 -3.74
N LYS A 283 21.58 14.85 -4.05
CA LYS A 283 20.98 16.17 -4.23
C LYS A 283 20.43 16.69 -2.89
N PRO A 284 20.87 17.88 -2.41
CA PRO A 284 20.44 18.42 -1.13
C PRO A 284 18.92 18.45 -0.99
N THR A 285 18.43 18.12 0.20
CA THR A 285 17.00 18.13 0.62
C THR A 285 16.09 17.10 -0.07
N TYR A 286 16.64 16.13 -0.80
CA TYR A 286 15.86 15.06 -1.42
C TYR A 286 16.24 13.69 -0.86
N GLY A 287 15.23 12.85 -0.68
CA GLY A 287 15.38 11.48 -0.19
C GLY A 287 14.29 10.56 -0.73
N ILE A 288 14.52 9.26 -0.57
CA ILE A 288 13.49 8.23 -0.62
C ILE A 288 13.11 7.92 0.83
N HIS A 289 11.83 7.93 1.17
CA HIS A 289 11.43 7.84 2.57
C HIS A 289 10.04 7.21 2.76
N GLY A 290 9.74 6.80 4.00
CA GLY A 290 8.46 6.23 4.39
C GLY A 290 7.34 7.27 4.53
N THR A 291 6.19 6.91 5.10
CA THR A 291 5.10 7.86 5.29
C THR A 291 4.15 7.50 6.43
N ALA A 292 3.60 8.54 7.04
CA ALA A 292 2.45 8.46 7.95
C ALA A 292 1.10 8.09 7.27
N LYS A 293 1.06 8.02 5.93
CA LYS A 293 -0.18 7.83 5.15
C LYS A 293 0.03 6.84 4.00
N PRO A 294 0.29 5.55 4.29
CA PRO A 294 0.61 4.56 3.28
C PRO A 294 -0.54 4.36 2.27
N ASP A 295 -1.79 4.56 2.70
CA ASP A 295 -3.00 4.51 1.88
C ASP A 295 -3.02 5.56 0.75
N LEU A 296 -2.25 6.65 0.87
CA LEU A 296 -2.16 7.75 -0.10
C LEU A 296 -0.98 7.64 -1.08
N ILE A 297 -0.23 6.53 -1.05
CA ILE A 297 0.86 6.29 -2.00
C ILE A 297 0.32 6.25 -3.42
N ASP A 298 0.90 7.10 -4.27
CA ASP A 298 0.50 7.40 -5.64
C ASP A 298 -0.97 7.86 -5.83
N LYS A 299 -1.61 8.33 -4.76
CA LYS A 299 -2.96 8.96 -4.79
C LYS A 299 -2.92 10.46 -4.46
N SER A 300 -1.71 10.98 -4.23
CA SER A 300 -1.43 12.36 -3.84
C SER A 300 -0.14 12.85 -4.49
N GLN A 301 0.25 14.11 -4.27
CA GLN A 301 1.54 14.64 -4.74
C GLN A 301 2.46 14.90 -3.53
N SER A 302 3.76 14.65 -3.70
CA SER A 302 4.77 15.00 -2.69
C SER A 302 5.33 16.40 -2.95
N HIS A 303 6.05 16.96 -1.97
CA HIS A 303 6.80 18.21 -2.13
C HIS A 303 8.23 17.97 -2.66
N GLY A 304 8.38 17.04 -3.63
CA GLY A 304 9.64 16.75 -4.32
C GLY A 304 10.37 15.47 -3.91
N CYS A 305 10.08 14.86 -2.76
CA CYS A 305 10.72 13.60 -2.35
C CYS A 305 10.02 12.36 -2.97
N VAL A 306 10.68 11.21 -2.92
CA VAL A 306 10.08 9.93 -3.29
C VAL A 306 9.55 9.28 -2.02
N ARG A 307 8.23 9.12 -1.93
CA ARG A 307 7.58 8.57 -0.75
C ARG A 307 7.09 7.15 -1.06
N LEU A 308 7.42 6.23 -0.17
CA LEU A 308 6.97 4.85 -0.14
C LEU A 308 6.17 4.61 1.15
N THR A 309 5.55 3.44 1.28
CA THR A 309 5.09 2.95 2.58
C THR A 309 6.29 2.79 3.53
N ASN A 310 6.06 2.74 4.85
CA ASN A 310 7.17 2.60 5.80
C ASN A 310 7.92 1.27 5.58
N TRP A 311 7.19 0.16 5.40
CA TRP A 311 7.79 -1.16 5.18
C TRP A 311 8.56 -1.26 3.85
N ASP A 312 8.09 -0.66 2.76
CA ASP A 312 8.81 -0.67 1.48
C ASP A 312 10.09 0.18 1.58
N ALA A 313 10.04 1.33 2.28
CA ALA A 313 11.22 2.16 2.52
C ALA A 313 12.25 1.44 3.39
N GLU A 314 11.81 0.74 4.44
CA GLU A 314 12.66 -0.08 5.30
C GLU A 314 13.27 -1.27 4.55
N ALA A 315 12.49 -1.95 3.71
CA ALA A 315 12.95 -3.02 2.85
C ALA A 315 14.06 -2.50 1.92
N LEU A 316 13.81 -1.43 1.16
CA LEU A 316 14.78 -0.82 0.26
C LEU A 316 16.07 -0.39 0.99
N ALA A 317 15.94 0.20 2.19
CA ALA A 317 17.08 0.64 2.99
C ALA A 317 18.06 -0.50 3.34
N GLN A 318 17.58 -1.75 3.43
CA GLN A 318 18.43 -2.92 3.67
C GLN A 318 19.26 -3.33 2.44
N LEU A 319 18.84 -2.90 1.25
CA LEU A 319 19.40 -3.36 -0.03
C LEU A 319 20.35 -2.35 -0.66
N VAL A 320 20.17 -1.06 -0.37
CA VAL A 320 20.98 0.02 -0.93
C VAL A 320 22.30 0.19 -0.18
N GLU A 321 23.32 0.67 -0.87
CA GLU A 321 24.66 0.89 -0.35
C GLU A 321 25.07 2.36 -0.55
N PRO A 322 25.26 3.13 0.54
CA PRO A 322 25.72 4.52 0.48
C PRO A 322 27.01 4.69 -0.34
N GLY A 323 27.00 5.67 -1.24
CA GLY A 323 28.10 5.97 -2.17
C GLY A 323 28.22 5.01 -3.36
N GLN A 324 27.40 3.96 -3.44
CA GLN A 324 27.45 2.95 -4.49
C GLN A 324 26.13 2.86 -5.27
N THR A 325 24.99 2.75 -4.58
CA THR A 325 23.70 2.64 -5.25
C THR A 325 23.36 3.95 -5.98
N VAL A 326 23.08 3.81 -7.26
CA VAL A 326 22.70 4.91 -8.15
C VAL A 326 21.19 5.04 -8.21
N VAL A 327 20.66 6.27 -8.27
CA VAL A 327 19.23 6.55 -8.42
C VAL A 327 19.01 7.42 -9.66
N GLU A 328 18.21 6.93 -10.59
CA GLU A 328 17.89 7.55 -11.87
C GLU A 328 16.46 8.05 -11.84
N PHE A 329 16.26 9.36 -12.01
CA PHE A 329 14.93 9.94 -12.17
C PHE A 329 14.57 10.00 -13.65
N LYS A 330 13.54 9.25 -14.02
CA LYS A 330 12.95 9.22 -15.35
C LYS A 330 11.68 10.08 -15.36
N GLU A 331 11.58 10.90 -16.40
CA GLU A 331 10.38 11.69 -16.71
C GLU A 331 9.33 10.84 -17.41
#